data_AF-A0A3N7CLT5-F1
#
_entry.id   AF-A0A3N7CLT5-F1
#
_cell.length_a   1.000
_cell.length_b   1.000
_cell.length_c   1.000
_cell.angle_alpha   90.00
_cell.angle_beta   90.00
_cell.angle_gamma   90.00
#
_symmetry.space_group_name_H-M   'P 1'
#
loop_
_entity.id
_entity.type
_entity.pdbx_description
1 polymer ?
#
loop_
_entity_poly.entity_id
_entity_poly.type
_entity_poly.pdbx_seq_one_letter_code
_entity_poly.pdbx_strand_id
1 'polypeptide(L)'
;MKKLIAALILGAACVFAWAYDASQVPDIKQTRAGLYLDAKEAYRLKQKLADKAYFVDVRTRGEITYVGMPTIADASIPYVEHPDDAPWDDKNGRFKLDVNSDFGPELARRMTAAGLGKNDTVILICRSGDRSSRAANLLTDLGYTRVYSVVDGFEGDLAKTGPQAGQRAVNGWKNAGLPWSYKLDKSKLYFPRY
;
A
#
# COMPACT_ATOMS: atom_id res chain seq x y z
N MET A 1 -11.17 -38.39 -42.80
CA MET A 1 -10.11 -37.37 -42.64
C MET A 1 -10.79 -36.02 -42.84
N LYS A 2 -10.93 -35.08 -41.92
CA LYS A 2 -10.09 -34.61 -40.80
C LYS A 2 -11.03 -34.19 -39.66
N LYS A 3 -10.69 -34.53 -38.41
CA LYS A 3 -11.33 -33.99 -37.21
C LYS A 3 -10.75 -32.59 -36.96
N LEU A 4 -11.57 -31.54 -37.02
CA LEU A 4 -11.19 -30.24 -36.49
C LEU A 4 -11.58 -30.22 -35.01
N ILE A 5 -10.59 -30.38 -34.15
CA ILE A 5 -10.69 -30.07 -32.72
C ILE A 5 -10.45 -28.57 -32.61
N ALA A 6 -11.52 -27.79 -32.45
CA ALA A 6 -11.40 -26.41 -32.01
C ALA A 6 -11.09 -26.43 -30.50
N ALA A 7 -9.83 -26.23 -30.16
CA ALA A 7 -9.41 -25.98 -28.79
C ALA A 7 -9.91 -24.60 -28.39
N LEU A 8 -11.00 -24.57 -27.61
CA LEU A 8 -11.47 -23.35 -26.96
C LEU A 8 -10.50 -23.05 -25.82
N ILE A 9 -9.51 -22.19 -26.08
CA ILE A 9 -8.67 -21.62 -25.03
C ILE A 9 -9.53 -20.60 -24.28
N LEU A 10 -10.28 -21.10 -23.29
CA LEU A 10 -10.94 -20.25 -22.30
C LEU A 10 -9.88 -19.81 -21.29
N GLY A 11 -9.01 -18.89 -21.72
CA GLY A 11 -8.11 -18.17 -20.82
C GLY A 11 -8.97 -17.31 -19.90
N ALA A 12 -9.11 -17.73 -18.64
CA ALA A 12 -9.81 -16.99 -17.60
C ALA A 12 -9.10 -15.66 -17.32
N ALA A 13 -9.39 -14.65 -18.13
CA ALA A 13 -9.18 -13.26 -17.77
C ALA A 13 -10.27 -12.89 -16.75
N CYS A 14 -10.10 -13.33 -15.49
CA CYS A 14 -10.77 -12.67 -14.37
C CYS A 14 -10.11 -11.31 -14.18
N VAL A 15 -10.43 -10.38 -15.09
CA VAL A 15 -10.22 -8.96 -14.85
C VAL A 15 -11.08 -8.65 -13.63
N PHE A 16 -10.45 -8.42 -12.48
CA PHE A 16 -11.14 -7.91 -11.31
C PHE A 16 -11.77 -6.58 -11.73
N ALA A 17 -13.09 -6.53 -11.93
CA ALA A 17 -13.87 -5.36 -12.34
C ALA A 17 -13.92 -4.22 -11.28
N TRP A 18 -12.88 -4.15 -10.44
CA TRP A 18 -12.78 -3.49 -9.15
C TRP A 18 -11.38 -2.86 -8.97
N ALA A 19 -10.66 -2.70 -10.07
CA ALA A 19 -9.34 -2.09 -10.08
C ALA A 19 -9.51 -0.62 -10.43
N TYR A 20 -8.93 0.25 -9.60
CA TYR A 20 -8.77 1.67 -9.88
C TYR A 20 -8.27 1.86 -11.31
N ASP A 21 -8.89 2.78 -12.04
CA ASP A 21 -8.54 3.04 -13.43
C ASP A 21 -7.06 3.46 -13.53
N ALA A 22 -6.24 2.57 -14.09
CA ALA A 22 -4.81 2.77 -14.22
C ALA A 22 -4.48 4.04 -15.03
N SER A 23 -5.36 4.47 -15.94
CA SER A 23 -5.18 5.70 -16.73
C SER A 23 -5.27 6.97 -15.89
N GLN A 24 -5.89 6.90 -14.70
CA GLN A 24 -6.06 8.03 -13.79
C GLN A 24 -4.95 8.12 -12.74
N VAL A 25 -4.01 7.16 -12.70
CA VAL A 25 -2.93 7.13 -11.71
C VAL A 25 -1.84 8.15 -12.11
N PRO A 26 -1.56 9.16 -11.26
CA PRO A 26 -0.48 10.11 -11.53
C PRO A 26 0.88 9.40 -11.69
N ASP A 27 1.73 9.89 -12.58
CA ASP A 27 3.03 9.25 -12.92
C ASP A 27 3.87 8.89 -11.69
N ILE A 28 3.95 9.78 -10.69
CA ILE A 28 4.71 9.54 -9.46
C ILE A 28 4.16 8.37 -8.61
N LYS A 29 2.88 8.01 -8.79
CA LYS A 29 2.19 6.91 -8.09
C LYS A 29 2.13 5.63 -8.91
N GLN A 30 2.60 5.63 -10.16
CA GLN A 30 2.58 4.44 -11.01
C GLN A 30 3.57 3.37 -10.53
N THR A 31 3.20 2.11 -10.74
CA THR A 31 3.96 0.93 -10.34
C THR A 31 4.25 0.03 -11.53
N ARG A 32 5.34 -0.74 -11.47
CA ARG A 32 5.71 -1.72 -12.49
C ARG A 32 4.64 -2.79 -12.69
N ALA A 33 3.94 -3.17 -11.64
CA ALA A 33 2.89 -4.19 -11.70
C ALA A 33 1.57 -3.64 -12.27
N GLY A 34 1.36 -2.33 -12.27
CA GLY A 34 0.11 -1.73 -12.73
C GLY A 34 -1.12 -2.11 -11.88
N LEU A 35 -0.91 -2.51 -10.63
CA LEU A 35 -1.97 -2.98 -9.72
C LEU A 35 -2.32 -1.89 -8.71
N TYR A 36 -3.52 -1.33 -8.84
CA TYR A 36 -3.98 -0.16 -8.09
C TYR A 36 -5.34 -0.41 -7.44
N LEU A 37 -5.55 0.25 -6.30
CA LEU A 37 -6.82 0.30 -5.60
C LEU A 37 -7.05 1.72 -5.08
N ASP A 38 -8.29 2.21 -5.08
CA ASP A 38 -8.67 3.27 -4.14
C ASP A 38 -8.81 2.71 -2.71
N ALA A 39 -9.06 3.60 -1.73
CA ALA A 39 -9.19 3.16 -0.35
C ALA A 39 -10.37 2.20 -0.11
N LYS A 40 -11.51 2.40 -0.80
CA LYS A 40 -12.71 1.56 -0.64
C LYS A 40 -12.53 0.20 -1.30
N GLU A 41 -11.87 0.15 -2.46
CA GLU A 41 -11.46 -1.08 -3.15
C GLU A 41 -10.47 -1.87 -2.31
N ALA A 42 -9.48 -1.22 -1.71
CA ALA A 42 -8.55 -1.84 -0.77
C ALA A 42 -9.27 -2.47 0.43
N TYR A 43 -10.21 -1.75 1.03
CA TYR A 43 -11.05 -2.28 2.11
C TYR A 43 -11.83 -3.51 1.67
N ARG A 44 -12.54 -3.43 0.52
CA ARG A 44 -13.34 -4.54 0.01
C ARG A 44 -12.47 -5.74 -0.38
N LEU A 45 -11.31 -5.54 -1.00
CA LEU A 45 -10.41 -6.62 -1.39
C LEU A 45 -9.86 -7.34 -0.16
N LYS A 46 -9.41 -6.60 0.87
CA LYS A 46 -8.94 -7.20 2.13
C LYS A 46 -10.06 -7.99 2.82
N GLN A 47 -11.29 -7.49 2.85
CA GLN A 47 -12.44 -8.24 3.38
C GLN A 47 -12.72 -9.51 2.57
N LYS A 48 -12.69 -9.43 1.24
CA LYS A 48 -12.96 -10.56 0.34
C LYS A 48 -11.91 -11.67 0.43
N LEU A 49 -10.63 -11.29 0.49
CA LEU A 49 -9.52 -12.25 0.53
C LEU A 49 -9.15 -12.67 1.95
N ALA A 50 -9.57 -11.92 2.97
CA ALA A 50 -9.31 -12.20 4.38
C ALA A 50 -7.82 -12.49 4.67
N ASP A 51 -7.50 -13.71 5.08
CA ASP A 51 -6.15 -14.20 5.39
C ASP A 51 -5.28 -14.43 4.14
N LYS A 52 -5.87 -14.44 2.93
CA LYS A 52 -5.16 -14.58 1.65
C LYS A 52 -4.62 -13.28 1.07
N ALA A 53 -4.81 -12.15 1.78
CA ALA A 53 -4.20 -10.87 1.44
C ALA A 53 -3.49 -10.27 2.65
N TYR A 54 -2.26 -9.81 2.45
CA TYR A 54 -1.46 -9.17 3.49
C TYR A 54 -1.48 -7.65 3.31
N PHE A 55 -2.15 -6.94 4.21
CA PHE A 55 -2.34 -5.49 4.15
C PHE A 55 -1.37 -4.77 5.09
N VAL A 56 -0.49 -3.94 4.52
CA VAL A 56 0.61 -3.29 5.23
C VAL A 56 0.51 -1.77 5.14
N ASP A 57 0.57 -1.12 6.30
CA ASP A 57 0.77 0.32 6.41
C ASP A 57 2.27 0.65 6.38
N VAL A 58 2.72 1.30 5.31
CA VAL A 58 4.14 1.58 5.07
C VAL A 58 4.59 2.98 5.53
N ARG A 59 3.72 3.68 6.27
CA ARG A 59 4.05 4.97 6.88
C ARG A 59 5.07 4.83 8.01
N THR A 60 5.65 5.96 8.39
CA THR A 60 6.58 6.06 9.52
C THR A 60 5.91 5.68 10.84
N ARG A 61 6.70 5.31 11.85
CA ARG A 61 6.17 5.05 13.20
C ARG A 61 5.50 6.30 13.79
N GLY A 62 6.03 7.48 13.51
CA GLY A 62 5.42 8.75 13.91
C GLY A 62 4.03 8.97 13.30
N GLU A 63 3.88 8.73 12.00
CA GLU A 63 2.59 8.90 11.32
C GLU A 63 1.50 7.98 11.89
N ILE A 64 1.78 6.69 12.10
CA ILE A 64 0.77 5.78 12.66
C ILE A 64 0.44 6.12 14.13
N THR A 65 1.40 6.67 14.88
CA THR A 65 1.21 7.06 16.28
C THR A 65 0.27 8.26 16.39
N TYR A 66 0.49 9.29 15.57
CA TYR A 66 -0.23 10.57 15.71
C TYR A 66 -1.45 10.71 14.79
N VAL A 67 -1.55 9.91 13.73
CA VAL A 67 -2.66 9.97 12.75
C VAL A 67 -3.52 8.70 12.81
N GLY A 68 -3.07 7.65 13.50
CA GLY A 68 -3.73 6.34 13.52
C GLY A 68 -3.50 5.54 12.24
N MET A 69 -4.04 4.33 12.16
CA MET A 69 -3.90 3.40 11.03
C MET A 69 -5.19 2.62 10.72
N PRO A 70 -5.34 2.03 9.51
CA PRO A 70 -6.46 1.14 9.20
C PRO A 70 -6.57 -0.01 10.21
N THR A 71 -7.77 -0.26 10.75
CA THR A 71 -7.94 -1.35 11.75
C THR A 71 -7.73 -2.74 11.16
N ILE A 72 -7.92 -2.88 9.85
CA ILE A 72 -7.81 -4.14 9.12
C ILE A 72 -6.42 -4.39 8.51
N ALA A 73 -5.45 -3.50 8.74
CA ALA A 73 -4.07 -3.78 8.36
C ALA A 73 -3.49 -4.90 9.23
N ASP A 74 -2.73 -5.79 8.62
CA ASP A 74 -2.08 -6.94 9.26
C ASP A 74 -0.75 -6.51 9.92
N ALA A 75 -0.06 -5.52 9.33
CA ALA A 75 1.16 -4.96 9.90
C ALA A 75 1.33 -3.47 9.57
N SER A 76 2.16 -2.80 10.37
CA SER A 76 2.82 -1.57 9.99
C SER A 76 4.32 -1.81 9.89
N ILE A 77 4.87 -1.63 8.68
CA ILE A 77 6.28 -1.77 8.37
C ILE A 77 6.69 -0.53 7.58
N PRO A 78 7.36 0.46 8.20
CA PRO A 78 7.76 1.67 7.49
C PRO A 78 8.64 1.35 6.29
N TYR A 79 8.26 1.85 5.11
CA TYR A 79 9.13 1.79 3.92
C TYR A 79 10.27 2.82 4.02
N VAL A 80 10.00 3.93 4.70
CA VAL A 80 10.96 4.97 5.04
C VAL A 80 10.78 5.34 6.50
N GLU A 81 11.83 5.87 7.12
CA GLU A 81 11.80 6.39 8.49
C GLU A 81 12.66 7.65 8.58
N HIS A 82 12.40 8.49 9.58
CA HIS A 82 13.31 9.58 9.90
C HIS A 82 14.61 9.00 10.51
N PRO A 83 15.80 9.40 10.03
CA PRO A 83 17.03 9.09 10.75
C PRO A 83 17.06 9.87 12.07
N ASP A 84 17.90 9.43 13.01
CA ASP A 84 17.91 10.01 14.38
C ASP A 84 18.25 11.51 14.40
N ASP A 85 19.08 11.98 13.48
CA ASP A 85 19.45 13.38 13.31
C ASP A 85 18.50 14.17 12.40
N ALA A 86 17.63 13.48 11.65
CA ALA A 86 16.62 13.99 10.73
C ALA A 86 16.94 15.39 10.16
N PRO A 87 17.99 15.53 9.32
CA PRO A 87 18.37 16.84 8.79
C PRO A 87 17.25 17.41 7.89
N TRP A 88 17.24 18.72 7.70
CA TRP A 88 16.33 19.36 6.77
C TRP A 88 16.67 19.03 5.31
N ASP A 89 15.65 18.74 4.50
CA ASP A 89 15.74 18.50 3.06
C ASP A 89 15.10 19.67 2.32
N ASP A 90 15.94 20.63 1.88
CA ASP A 90 15.52 21.82 1.16
C ASP A 90 14.78 21.52 -0.13
N LYS A 91 15.15 20.43 -0.83
CA LYS A 91 14.52 20.04 -2.10
C LYS A 91 13.06 19.66 -1.88
N ASN A 92 12.76 18.99 -0.76
CA ASN A 92 11.42 18.50 -0.45
C ASN A 92 10.66 19.34 0.58
N GLY A 93 11.31 20.34 1.19
CA GLY A 93 10.71 21.22 2.21
C GLY A 93 10.24 20.45 3.45
N ARG A 94 11.02 19.46 3.90
CA ARG A 94 10.69 18.61 5.05
C ARG A 94 11.94 18.03 5.69
N PHE A 95 11.80 17.42 6.87
CA PHE A 95 12.87 16.58 7.42
C PHE A 95 13.11 15.34 6.56
N LYS A 96 14.38 14.96 6.44
CA LYS A 96 14.84 13.84 5.64
C LYS A 96 14.19 12.53 6.08
N LEU A 97 13.91 11.68 5.10
CA LEU A 97 13.45 10.31 5.27
C LEU A 97 14.44 9.38 4.57
N ASP A 98 14.92 8.37 5.29
CA ASP A 98 15.77 7.32 4.75
C ASP A 98 14.96 6.05 4.49
N VAL A 99 15.33 5.31 3.45
CA VAL A 99 14.69 4.03 3.13
C VAL A 99 15.02 3.02 4.24
N ASN A 100 14.00 2.35 4.74
CA ASN A 100 14.17 1.23 5.65
C ASN A 100 14.63 0.00 4.86
N SER A 101 15.92 -0.33 4.94
CA SER A 101 16.50 -1.50 4.25
C SER A 101 15.90 -2.83 4.70
N ASP A 102 15.29 -2.89 5.89
CA ASP A 102 14.64 -4.08 6.43
C ASP A 102 13.17 -4.23 5.98
N PHE A 103 12.61 -3.29 5.21
CA PHE A 103 11.21 -3.37 4.75
C PHE A 103 10.90 -4.68 4.02
N GLY A 104 11.71 -5.05 3.02
CA GLY A 104 11.54 -6.28 2.24
C GLY A 104 11.72 -7.56 3.10
N PRO A 105 12.86 -7.70 3.81
CA PRO A 105 13.08 -8.85 4.70
C PRO A 105 12.02 -9.00 5.81
N GLU A 106 11.61 -7.91 6.47
CA GLU A 106 10.55 -7.93 7.48
C GLU A 106 9.20 -8.38 6.89
N LEU A 107 8.81 -7.85 5.73
CA LEU A 107 7.58 -8.28 5.05
C LEU A 107 7.63 -9.78 4.76
N ALA A 108 8.72 -10.28 4.20
CA ALA A 108 8.89 -11.69 3.89
C ALA A 108 8.75 -12.58 5.14
N ARG A 109 9.37 -12.17 6.27
CA ARG A 109 9.25 -12.89 7.55
C ARG A 109 7.79 -12.92 8.03
N ARG A 110 7.09 -11.79 8.03
CA ARG A 110 5.71 -11.73 8.51
C ARG A 110 4.72 -12.47 7.61
N MET A 111 4.85 -12.35 6.29
CA MET A 111 4.03 -13.11 5.35
C MET A 111 4.25 -14.61 5.50
N THR A 112 5.50 -15.06 5.64
CA THR A 112 5.82 -16.48 5.90
C THR A 112 5.16 -16.96 7.18
N ALA A 113 5.22 -16.18 8.27
CA ALA A 113 4.56 -16.51 9.53
C ALA A 113 3.02 -16.56 9.41
N ALA A 114 2.44 -15.83 8.47
CA ALA A 114 1.02 -15.86 8.13
C ALA A 114 0.65 -16.96 7.11
N GLY A 115 1.60 -17.80 6.69
CA GLY A 115 1.37 -18.85 5.69
C GLY A 115 1.22 -18.34 4.26
N LEU A 116 1.78 -17.17 3.95
CA LEU A 116 1.73 -16.51 2.64
C LEU A 116 3.11 -16.46 1.98
N GLY A 117 3.13 -16.49 0.64
CA GLY A 117 4.32 -16.40 -0.19
C GLY A 117 4.30 -15.22 -1.16
N LYS A 118 5.32 -15.16 -2.03
CA LYS A 118 5.48 -14.08 -3.03
C LYS A 118 4.36 -14.02 -4.07
N ASN A 119 3.66 -15.13 -4.25
CA ASN A 119 2.51 -15.20 -5.13
C ASN A 119 1.23 -14.73 -4.46
N ASP A 120 1.20 -14.43 -3.16
CA ASP A 120 0.01 -13.95 -2.46
C ASP A 120 -0.22 -12.45 -2.60
N THR A 121 -1.46 -12.02 -2.37
CA THR A 121 -1.83 -10.61 -2.52
C THR A 121 -1.22 -9.78 -1.39
N VAL A 122 -0.51 -8.72 -1.76
CA VAL A 122 -0.03 -7.69 -0.84
C VAL A 122 -0.74 -6.38 -1.16
N ILE A 123 -1.27 -5.71 -0.15
CA ILE A 123 -1.87 -4.38 -0.27
C ILE A 123 -0.98 -3.41 0.52
N LEU A 124 -0.55 -2.32 -0.11
CA LEU A 124 0.32 -1.32 0.52
C LEU A 124 -0.40 0.02 0.60
N ILE A 125 -0.47 0.59 1.80
CA ILE A 125 -1.00 1.94 2.02
C ILE A 125 0.09 2.83 2.62
N CYS A 126 0.21 4.05 2.10
CA CYS A 126 0.97 5.11 2.74
C CYS A 126 0.08 6.32 3.03
N ARG A 127 0.62 7.51 3.30
CA ARG A 127 -0.18 8.71 3.54
C ARG A 127 -1.06 9.12 2.35
N SER A 128 -0.53 9.04 1.12
CA SER A 128 -1.19 9.59 -0.08
C SER A 128 -0.76 8.92 -1.39
N GLY A 129 -0.45 7.62 -1.37
CA GLY A 129 -0.13 6.80 -2.56
C GLY A 129 1.31 6.80 -3.09
N ASP A 130 2.13 7.83 -2.83
CA ASP A 130 3.50 7.93 -3.39
C ASP A 130 4.49 6.91 -2.79
N ARG A 131 4.59 6.81 -1.46
CA ARG A 131 5.53 5.84 -0.86
C ARG A 131 5.11 4.39 -1.05
N SER A 132 3.80 4.12 -1.12
CA SER A 132 3.28 2.78 -1.39
C SER A 132 3.56 2.34 -2.83
N SER A 133 3.60 3.25 -3.82
CA SER A 133 4.00 2.88 -5.18
C SER A 133 5.47 2.46 -5.25
N ARG A 134 6.36 3.18 -4.55
CA ARG A 134 7.79 2.85 -4.47
C ARG A 134 8.04 1.53 -3.74
N ALA A 135 7.34 1.32 -2.62
CA ALA A 135 7.37 0.05 -1.91
C ALA A 135 6.86 -1.10 -2.78
N ALA A 136 5.79 -0.88 -3.56
CA ALA A 136 5.29 -1.89 -4.48
C ALA A 136 6.31 -2.25 -5.56
N ASN A 137 6.99 -1.24 -6.13
CA ASN A 137 8.05 -1.44 -7.11
C ASN A 137 9.21 -2.27 -6.56
N LEU A 138 9.65 -2.00 -5.32
CA LEU A 138 10.67 -2.81 -4.65
C LEU A 138 10.21 -4.27 -4.49
N LEU A 139 8.96 -4.51 -4.06
CA LEU A 139 8.46 -5.88 -3.90
C LEU A 139 8.33 -6.60 -5.24
N THR A 140 7.92 -5.91 -6.30
CA THR A 140 7.92 -6.47 -7.67
C THR A 140 9.33 -6.88 -8.08
N ASP A 141 10.35 -6.05 -7.81
CA ASP A 141 11.76 -6.38 -8.11
C ASP A 141 12.26 -7.57 -7.29
N LEU A 142 11.69 -7.77 -6.08
CA LEU A 142 11.95 -8.94 -5.23
C LEU A 142 11.13 -10.18 -5.64
N GLY A 143 10.34 -10.11 -6.71
CA GLY A 143 9.59 -11.23 -7.28
C GLY A 143 8.20 -11.46 -6.69
N TYR A 144 7.62 -10.48 -6.01
CA TYR A 144 6.20 -10.53 -5.62
C TYR A 144 5.32 -10.23 -6.83
N THR A 145 4.27 -11.02 -7.04
CA THR A 145 3.48 -10.98 -8.29
C THR A 145 2.15 -10.24 -8.18
N ARG A 146 1.63 -10.05 -6.95
CA ARG A 146 0.31 -9.42 -6.70
C ARG A 146 0.40 -8.30 -5.65
N VAL A 147 1.10 -7.22 -5.99
CA VAL A 147 1.32 -6.08 -5.07
C VAL A 147 0.49 -4.87 -5.50
N TYR A 148 -0.53 -4.53 -4.71
CA TYR A 148 -1.41 -3.39 -4.96
C TYR A 148 -0.97 -2.17 -4.14
N SER A 149 -0.92 -1.00 -4.79
CA SER A 149 -0.77 0.28 -4.11
C SER A 149 -2.13 0.96 -3.92
N VAL A 150 -2.43 1.43 -2.71
CA VAL A 150 -3.61 2.25 -2.43
C VAL A 150 -3.32 3.70 -2.86
N VAL A 151 -3.86 4.10 -4.02
CA VAL A 151 -3.48 5.34 -4.74
C VAL A 151 -3.82 6.60 -3.94
N ASP A 152 -4.94 6.57 -3.22
CA ASP A 152 -5.36 7.71 -2.38
C ASP A 152 -4.60 7.74 -1.04
N GLY A 153 -4.03 6.62 -0.60
CA GLY A 153 -3.42 6.49 0.72
C GLY A 153 -4.41 6.63 1.89
N PHE A 154 -3.86 6.87 3.08
CA PHE A 154 -4.61 6.96 4.33
C PHE A 154 -5.28 8.32 4.53
N GLU A 155 -4.57 9.41 4.26
CA GLU A 155 -5.08 10.76 4.46
C GLU A 155 -5.61 11.41 3.19
N GLY A 156 -5.17 10.94 2.01
CA GLY A 156 -5.63 11.50 0.73
C GLY A 156 -4.75 12.61 0.18
N ASP A 157 -5.17 13.14 -0.96
CA ASP A 157 -4.59 14.25 -1.67
C ASP A 157 -4.99 15.59 -1.05
N LEU A 158 -4.18 16.62 -1.33
CA LEU A 158 -4.43 17.97 -0.85
C LEU A 158 -5.58 18.61 -1.63
N ALA A 159 -6.49 19.27 -0.91
CA ALA A 159 -7.46 20.17 -1.53
C ALA A 159 -6.70 21.38 -2.11
N LYS A 160 -6.96 21.68 -3.38
CA LYS A 160 -6.28 22.77 -4.11
C LYS A 160 -6.91 24.14 -3.84
N THR A 161 -8.21 24.17 -3.51
CA THR A 161 -9.00 25.39 -3.36
C THR A 161 -10.02 25.25 -2.22
N GLY A 162 -10.69 26.35 -1.89
CA GLY A 162 -11.73 26.39 -0.86
C GLY A 162 -11.20 26.44 0.58
N PRO A 163 -12.10 26.33 1.58
CA PRO A 163 -11.74 26.49 3.00
C PRO A 163 -10.72 25.48 3.53
N GLN A 164 -10.59 24.33 2.87
CA GLN A 164 -9.65 23.26 3.24
C GLN A 164 -8.39 23.26 2.34
N ALA A 165 -8.17 24.29 1.54
CA ALA A 165 -6.98 24.38 0.69
C ALA A 165 -5.69 24.14 1.49
N GLY A 166 -4.82 23.26 0.99
CA GLY A 166 -3.60 22.84 1.69
C GLY A 166 -3.79 21.74 2.73
N GLN A 167 -5.01 21.22 2.93
CA GLN A 167 -5.30 20.09 3.81
C GLN A 167 -5.62 18.82 3.02
N ARG A 168 -5.37 17.65 3.61
CA ARG A 168 -5.68 16.34 3.00
C ARG A 168 -7.16 15.98 3.21
N ALA A 169 -8.01 16.46 2.31
CA ALA A 169 -9.47 16.40 2.46
C ALA A 169 -10.21 15.92 1.20
N VAL A 170 -9.50 15.43 0.16
CA VAL A 170 -10.11 15.09 -1.13
C VAL A 170 -10.58 13.63 -1.20
N ASN A 171 -9.69 12.69 -0.89
CA ASN A 171 -9.88 11.24 -0.99
C ASN A 171 -9.15 10.54 0.18
N GLY A 172 -8.92 9.23 0.10
CA GLY A 172 -8.12 8.50 1.08
C GLY A 172 -8.95 7.86 2.19
N TRP A 173 -8.32 6.93 2.92
CA TRP A 173 -8.98 6.04 3.88
C TRP A 173 -9.85 6.76 4.91
N LYS A 174 -9.33 7.82 5.55
CA LYS A 174 -10.08 8.61 6.55
C LYS A 174 -11.28 9.31 5.92
N ASN A 175 -11.06 10.01 4.81
CA ASN A 175 -12.11 10.80 4.15
C ASN A 175 -13.17 9.90 3.48
N ALA A 176 -12.83 8.66 3.17
CA ALA A 176 -13.76 7.63 2.71
C ALA A 176 -14.62 7.01 3.83
N GLY A 177 -14.44 7.42 5.09
CA GLY A 177 -15.19 6.92 6.24
C GLY A 177 -14.87 5.47 6.62
N LEU A 178 -13.69 4.96 6.22
CA LEU A 178 -13.30 3.57 6.47
C LEU A 178 -12.76 3.37 7.89
N PRO A 179 -12.85 2.16 8.48
CA PRO A 179 -12.40 1.91 9.85
C PRO A 179 -10.91 2.16 10.08
N TRP A 180 -10.58 3.00 11.06
CA TRP A 180 -9.21 3.29 11.50
C TRP A 180 -9.17 3.55 13.01
N SER A 181 -7.97 3.51 13.61
CA SER A 181 -7.81 3.72 15.06
C SER A 181 -6.46 4.31 15.42
N TYR A 182 -6.42 5.11 16.49
CA TYR A 182 -5.18 5.51 17.19
C TYR A 182 -4.66 4.42 18.13
N LYS A 183 -5.51 3.46 18.53
CA LYS A 183 -5.10 2.34 19.38
C LYS A 183 -4.30 1.35 18.53
N LEU A 184 -2.99 1.39 18.70
CA LEU A 184 -2.06 0.51 18.01
C LEU A 184 -1.95 -0.84 18.73
N ASP A 185 -1.92 -1.92 17.94
CA ASP A 185 -1.62 -3.27 18.42
C ASP A 185 -0.12 -3.53 18.25
N LYS A 186 0.59 -3.65 19.38
CA LYS A 186 2.04 -3.87 19.40
C LYS A 186 2.49 -5.06 18.54
N SER A 187 1.68 -6.11 18.42
CA SER A 187 2.02 -7.28 17.62
C SER A 187 2.13 -6.96 16.12
N LYS A 188 1.45 -5.91 15.66
CA LYS A 188 1.43 -5.47 14.26
C LYS A 188 2.55 -4.48 13.92
N LEU A 189 3.27 -3.96 14.91
CA LEU A 189 4.23 -2.87 14.72
C LEU A 189 5.64 -3.37 14.41
N TYR A 190 6.35 -2.62 13.57
CA TYR A 190 7.76 -2.81 13.29
C TYR A 190 8.64 -2.29 14.43
N PHE A 191 9.62 -3.11 14.83
CA PHE A 191 10.68 -2.75 15.76
C PHE A 191 12.01 -3.09 15.11
N PRO A 192 12.90 -2.10 14.88
CA PRO A 192 14.23 -2.35 14.35
C PRO A 192 14.97 -3.40 15.19
N ARG A 193 15.65 -4.32 14.51
CA ARG A 193 16.59 -5.26 15.14
C ARG A 193 17.98 -4.73 14.85
N TYR A 194 18.53 -4.00 15.81
CA TYR A 194 19.93 -3.56 15.79
C TYR A 194 20.84 -4.69 16.25
#